data_AF-A0ABD3T7C5-F1
#
_entry.id   AF-A0ABD3T7C5-F1
#
_cell.length_a   1.000
_cell.length_b   1.000
_cell.length_c   1.000
_cell.angle_alpha   90.00
_cell.angle_beta   90.00
_cell.angle_gamma   90.00
#
_symmetry.space_group_name_H-M   'P 1'
#
loop_
_entity.id
_entity.type
_entity.pdbx_description
1 polymer ?
#
loop_
_entity_poly.entity_id
_entity_poly.type
_entity_poly.pdbx_seq_one_letter_code
_entity_poly.pdbx_strand_id
1 'polypeptide(L)'
;RISSVNGGKVRISSVKGGKVRISSVNGEQVRISNVNGGKVPISSVDGGKVRISSANGGKVRISSVNGGKVRISSVYGGQVRISSVNGGQVRISSVKGGKVCISRVNGGKVRISSANGGKVPISSVNSGKVPISSVNGGKVRISSANGGKVRTSSVNGGQVRISSVKGGKVCISRVNGGKVRISSVNGVQVRISSVKGGKVCISRVNGGKVRISSVNGGQVRISSVNGGKVRIRRVLTVGKCASAVLMVGKCASAVLTVGKCPSSDC
;
A
#
# COMPACT_ATOMS: atom_id res chain seq x y z
N ARG A 1 -11.48 -24.77 19.85
CA ARG A 1 -11.00 -23.42 20.25
C ARG A 1 -9.59 -23.61 20.80
N ILE A 2 -8.62 -22.76 20.44
CA ILE A 2 -7.24 -22.82 20.97
C ILE A 2 -7.09 -21.66 21.95
N SER A 3 -6.95 -22.00 23.24
CA SER A 3 -6.91 -21.03 24.34
C SER A 3 -5.61 -20.22 24.31
N SER A 4 -4.45 -20.86 24.29
CA SER A 4 -3.14 -20.23 24.11
C SER A 4 -2.17 -21.17 23.42
N VAL A 5 -1.20 -20.63 22.71
CA VAL A 5 -0.06 -21.38 22.18
C VAL A 5 1.21 -20.82 22.82
N ASN A 6 1.65 -21.49 23.89
CA ASN A 6 2.86 -21.20 24.65
C ASN A 6 3.79 -22.42 24.55
N GLY A 7 5.00 -22.27 24.01
CA GLY A 7 5.99 -23.36 23.93
C GLY A 7 5.70 -24.51 22.94
N GLY A 8 4.77 -24.36 21.97
CA GLY A 8 4.54 -25.41 20.95
C GLY A 8 4.04 -24.94 19.57
N LYS A 9 4.20 -25.80 18.55
CA LYS A 9 3.76 -25.55 17.18
C LYS A 9 2.34 -26.07 16.94
N VAL A 10 1.41 -25.19 16.57
CA VAL A 10 0.06 -25.61 16.15
C VAL A 10 -0.03 -25.68 14.63
N ARG A 11 -0.52 -26.81 14.11
CA ARG A 11 -0.81 -27.01 12.69
C ARG A 11 -2.30 -27.28 12.51
N ILE A 12 -2.97 -26.45 11.72
CA ILE A 12 -4.36 -26.64 11.29
C ILE A 12 -4.33 -26.89 9.78
N SER A 13 -4.70 -28.09 9.36
CA SER A 13 -4.70 -28.48 7.95
C SER A 13 -5.75 -27.71 7.15
N SER A 14 -6.98 -27.60 7.65
CA SER A 14 -8.05 -26.86 6.97
C SER A 14 -9.10 -26.33 7.93
N VAL A 15 -9.72 -25.20 7.57
CA VAL A 15 -10.94 -24.67 8.20
C VAL A 15 -11.99 -24.52 7.11
N LYS A 16 -12.89 -25.51 6.97
CA LYS A 16 -13.98 -25.52 5.98
C LYS A 16 -15.30 -25.19 6.67
N GLY A 17 -15.93 -24.06 6.31
CA GLY A 17 -17.24 -23.62 6.84
C GLY A 17 -17.31 -23.26 8.35
N GLY A 18 -16.42 -23.82 9.18
CA GLY A 18 -16.41 -23.64 10.63
C GLY A 18 -15.60 -22.44 11.13
N LYS A 19 -15.49 -22.34 12.47
CA LYS A 19 -14.77 -21.27 13.17
C LYS A 19 -13.66 -21.81 14.05
N VAL A 20 -12.43 -21.40 13.80
CA VAL A 20 -11.29 -21.69 14.68
C VAL A 20 -10.86 -20.41 15.38
N ARG A 21 -11.12 -20.32 16.68
CA ARG A 21 -10.65 -19.20 17.51
C ARG A 21 -9.30 -19.55 18.13
N ILE A 22 -8.34 -18.64 18.02
CA ILE A 22 -7.03 -18.69 18.69
C ILE A 22 -6.94 -17.44 19.57
N SER A 23 -6.78 -17.57 20.88
CA SER A 23 -6.70 -16.36 21.72
C SER A 23 -5.33 -15.69 21.59
N SER A 24 -4.24 -16.43 21.79
CA SER A 24 -2.88 -15.88 21.76
C SER A 24 -1.90 -16.81 21.07
N VAL A 25 -0.86 -16.21 20.48
CA VAL A 25 0.31 -16.90 19.94
C VAL A 25 1.57 -16.19 20.46
N ASN A 26 2.26 -16.80 21.44
CA ASN A 26 3.37 -16.17 22.15
C ASN A 26 4.69 -16.90 21.84
N GLY A 27 5.67 -16.21 21.25
CA GLY A 27 7.02 -16.76 20.92
C GLY A 27 7.09 -17.85 19.82
N GLU A 28 5.96 -18.45 19.46
CA GLU A 28 5.85 -19.74 18.78
C GLU A 28 5.32 -19.68 17.34
N GLN A 29 4.99 -20.83 16.72
CA GLN A 29 4.42 -20.88 15.36
C GLN A 29 3.03 -21.52 15.27
N VAL A 30 2.06 -20.78 14.72
CA VAL A 30 0.81 -21.32 14.17
C VAL A 30 0.89 -21.41 12.65
N ARG A 31 0.54 -22.58 12.09
CA ARG A 31 0.38 -22.79 10.65
C ARG A 31 -1.05 -23.21 10.35
N ILE A 32 -1.70 -22.51 9.43
CA ILE A 32 -3.02 -22.84 8.89
C ILE A 32 -2.85 -23.00 7.39
N SER A 33 -3.09 -24.19 6.84
CA SER A 33 -2.89 -24.36 5.40
C SER A 33 -4.00 -23.65 4.64
N ASN A 34 -5.27 -24.01 4.86
CA ASN A 34 -6.39 -23.43 4.11
C ASN A 34 -7.54 -22.97 5.01
N VAL A 35 -8.10 -21.80 4.72
CA VAL A 35 -9.37 -21.32 5.27
C VAL A 35 -10.36 -21.19 4.12
N ASN A 36 -11.27 -22.16 3.97
CA ASN A 36 -12.23 -22.22 2.88
C ASN A 36 -13.65 -21.94 3.39
N GLY A 37 -14.17 -20.73 3.15
CA GLY A 37 -15.46 -20.25 3.71
C GLY A 37 -15.49 -20.10 5.25
N GLY A 38 -14.51 -20.65 5.97
CA GLY A 38 -14.44 -20.60 7.43
C GLY A 38 -13.97 -19.27 8.01
N LYS A 39 -14.03 -19.16 9.35
CA LYS A 39 -13.64 -17.97 10.12
C LYS A 39 -12.49 -18.29 11.08
N VAL A 40 -11.40 -17.52 11.01
CA VAL A 40 -10.26 -17.64 11.91
C VAL A 40 -10.00 -16.30 12.62
N PRO A 41 -10.63 -16.05 13.77
CA PRO A 41 -10.21 -14.97 14.67
C PRO A 41 -9.00 -15.39 15.52
N ILE A 42 -7.98 -14.54 15.52
CA ILE A 42 -6.78 -14.59 16.35
C ILE A 42 -6.77 -13.31 17.19
N SER A 43 -6.77 -13.39 18.53
CA SER A 43 -6.79 -12.16 19.33
C SER A 43 -5.43 -11.48 19.34
N SER A 44 -4.35 -12.20 19.66
CA SER A 44 -3.00 -11.62 19.68
C SER A 44 -1.94 -12.54 19.07
N VAL A 45 -0.90 -11.91 18.51
CA VAL A 45 0.35 -12.57 18.11
C VAL A 45 1.49 -11.76 18.73
N ASP A 46 2.09 -12.26 19.80
CA ASP A 46 3.13 -11.57 20.57
C ASP A 46 4.48 -12.30 20.47
N GLY A 47 5.43 -11.73 19.74
CA GLY A 47 6.69 -12.40 19.37
C GLY A 47 6.56 -13.65 18.48
N GLY A 48 5.35 -14.23 18.36
CA GLY A 48 5.06 -15.43 17.60
C GLY A 48 4.93 -15.25 16.09
N LYS A 49 4.73 -16.35 15.38
CA LYS A 49 4.64 -16.48 13.92
C LYS A 49 3.33 -17.13 13.52
N VAL A 50 2.48 -16.40 12.79
CA VAL A 50 1.29 -16.98 12.15
C VAL A 50 1.55 -17.12 10.66
N ARG A 51 1.37 -18.32 10.12
CA ARG A 51 1.39 -18.57 8.68
C ARG A 51 0.03 -19.11 8.23
N ILE A 52 -0.59 -18.43 7.28
CA ILE A 52 -1.79 -18.89 6.58
C ILE A 52 -1.44 -19.07 5.11
N SER A 53 -1.56 -20.28 4.55
CA SER A 53 -1.23 -20.47 3.14
C SER A 53 -2.31 -19.86 2.25
N SER A 54 -3.59 -20.17 2.47
CA SER A 54 -4.68 -19.60 1.68
C SER A 54 -5.91 -19.25 2.51
N ALA A 55 -6.53 -18.11 2.19
CA ALA A 55 -7.88 -17.75 2.61
C ALA A 55 -8.78 -17.63 1.37
N ASN A 56 -9.51 -18.71 1.05
CA ASN A 56 -10.42 -18.81 -0.09
C ASN A 56 -11.87 -18.61 0.37
N GLY A 57 -12.48 -17.47 0.08
CA GLY A 57 -13.81 -17.09 0.60
C GLY A 57 -13.91 -16.96 2.14
N GLY A 58 -12.88 -17.39 2.88
CA GLY A 58 -12.82 -17.36 4.33
C GLY A 58 -12.50 -15.98 4.91
N LYS A 59 -12.74 -15.83 6.22
CA LYS A 59 -12.47 -14.60 6.96
C LYS A 59 -11.40 -14.83 8.02
N VAL A 60 -10.27 -14.14 7.91
CA VAL A 60 -9.22 -14.13 8.93
C VAL A 60 -9.25 -12.77 9.63
N ARG A 61 -9.34 -12.79 10.96
CA ARG A 61 -9.24 -11.58 11.78
C ARG A 61 -8.10 -11.74 12.75
N ILE A 62 -7.19 -10.78 12.80
CA ILE A 62 -6.12 -10.71 13.80
C ILE A 62 -6.29 -9.38 14.53
N SER A 63 -6.51 -9.40 15.84
CA SER A 63 -6.73 -8.14 16.56
C SER A 63 -5.40 -7.39 16.77
N SER A 64 -4.35 -8.05 17.24
CA SER A 64 -3.03 -7.42 17.41
C SER A 64 -1.87 -8.30 16.96
N VAL A 65 -0.81 -7.63 16.47
CA VAL A 65 0.51 -8.23 16.20
C VAL A 65 1.55 -7.35 16.88
N ASN A 66 2.12 -7.82 18.00
CA ASN A 66 3.13 -7.11 18.80
C ASN A 66 4.46 -7.85 18.65
N GLY A 67 5.45 -7.26 17.96
CA GLY A 67 6.75 -7.93 17.69
C GLY A 67 6.71 -9.19 16.81
N GLY A 68 5.53 -9.80 16.62
CA GLY A 68 5.33 -11.05 15.89
C GLY A 68 5.34 -10.90 14.36
N LYS A 69 5.27 -12.05 13.68
CA LYS A 69 5.27 -12.14 12.20
C LYS A 69 4.02 -12.85 11.70
N VAL A 70 3.23 -12.18 10.87
CA VAL A 70 2.09 -12.78 10.16
C VAL A 70 2.44 -12.90 8.68
N ARG A 71 2.32 -14.12 8.13
CA ARG A 71 2.44 -14.38 6.69
C ARG A 71 1.16 -14.98 6.16
N ILE A 72 0.60 -14.37 5.13
CA ILE A 72 -0.55 -14.90 4.38
C ILE A 72 -0.11 -15.04 2.92
N SER A 73 -0.10 -16.25 2.36
CA SER A 73 0.37 -16.43 0.99
C SER A 73 -0.68 -15.97 -0.02
N SER A 74 -1.94 -16.37 0.12
CA SER A 74 -3.01 -15.94 -0.79
C SER A 74 -4.31 -15.59 -0.07
N VAL A 75 -4.98 -14.55 -0.58
CA VAL A 75 -6.37 -14.21 -0.25
C VAL A 75 -7.15 -14.22 -1.57
N TYR A 76 -8.03 -15.19 -1.76
CA TYR A 76 -8.85 -15.35 -2.97
C TYR A 76 -10.33 -15.20 -2.62
N GLY A 77 -10.97 -14.11 -3.02
CA GLY A 77 -12.36 -13.79 -2.65
C GLY A 77 -12.64 -13.61 -1.14
N GLY A 78 -11.69 -13.95 -0.27
CA GLY A 78 -11.81 -13.87 1.18
C GLY A 78 -11.48 -12.50 1.75
N GLN A 79 -11.58 -12.41 3.08
CA GLN A 79 -11.29 -11.20 3.84
C GLN A 79 -10.24 -11.44 4.91
N VAL A 80 -9.21 -10.58 4.94
CA VAL A 80 -8.27 -10.48 6.05
C VAL A 80 -8.45 -9.13 6.72
N ARG A 81 -8.59 -9.12 8.05
CA ARG A 81 -8.57 -7.91 8.86
C ARG A 81 -7.51 -8.00 9.94
N ILE A 82 -6.63 -7.01 10.00
CA ILE A 82 -5.63 -6.87 11.06
C ILE A 82 -5.87 -5.52 11.74
N SER A 83 -6.20 -5.49 13.04
CA SER A 83 -6.54 -4.22 13.68
C SER A 83 -5.28 -3.42 14.05
N SER A 84 -4.26 -4.04 14.65
CA SER A 84 -3.01 -3.35 14.97
C SER A 84 -1.76 -4.18 14.67
N VAL A 85 -0.70 -3.50 14.26
CA VAL A 85 0.65 -4.04 14.10
C VAL A 85 1.63 -3.10 14.81
N ASN A 86 2.16 -3.50 15.96
CA ASN A 86 3.11 -2.73 16.76
C ASN A 86 4.48 -3.41 16.74
N GLY A 87 5.46 -2.83 16.06
CA GLY A 87 6.80 -3.43 15.88
C GLY A 87 6.84 -4.74 15.06
N GLY A 88 5.70 -5.38 14.81
CA GLY A 88 5.60 -6.64 14.08
C GLY A 88 5.70 -6.51 12.56
N GLN A 89 5.70 -7.66 11.89
CA GLN A 89 5.73 -7.76 10.43
C GLN A 89 4.52 -8.52 9.89
N VAL A 90 3.85 -7.92 8.91
CA VAL A 90 2.79 -8.57 8.14
C VAL A 90 3.27 -8.70 6.70
N ARG A 91 3.25 -9.91 6.15
CA ARG A 91 3.51 -10.19 4.73
C ARG A 91 2.30 -10.86 4.11
N ILE A 92 1.78 -10.25 3.05
CA ILE A 92 0.72 -10.81 2.22
C ILE A 92 1.27 -10.95 0.81
N SER A 93 1.32 -12.18 0.28
CA SER A 93 1.93 -12.38 -1.05
C SER A 93 0.96 -11.98 -2.16
N SER A 94 -0.30 -12.44 -2.13
CA SER A 94 -1.27 -12.14 -3.18
C SER A 94 -2.67 -11.88 -2.63
N VAL A 95 -3.34 -10.85 -3.15
CA VAL A 95 -4.76 -10.57 -2.94
C VAL A 95 -5.45 -10.59 -4.30
N LYS A 96 -6.27 -11.62 -4.57
CA LYS A 96 -7.02 -11.80 -5.82
C LYS A 96 -8.52 -11.69 -5.54
N GLY A 97 -9.15 -10.60 -5.98
CA GLY A 97 -10.59 -10.32 -5.71
C GLY A 97 -10.99 -10.14 -4.24
N GLY A 98 -10.12 -10.47 -3.28
CA GLY A 98 -10.38 -10.37 -1.85
C GLY A 98 -10.12 -8.98 -1.25
N LYS A 99 -10.33 -8.87 0.06
CA LYS A 99 -10.14 -7.63 0.82
C LYS A 99 -9.16 -7.82 1.98
N VAL A 100 -8.17 -6.95 2.08
CA VAL A 100 -7.21 -6.89 3.20
C VAL A 100 -7.34 -5.54 3.89
N CYS A 101 -7.89 -5.52 5.10
CA CYS A 101 -7.98 -4.32 5.92
C CYS A 101 -6.90 -4.32 7.00
N ILE A 102 -6.15 -3.22 7.11
CA ILE A 102 -5.20 -3.03 8.22
C ILE A 102 -5.52 -1.69 8.89
N SER A 103 -5.91 -1.69 10.16
CA SER A 103 -6.35 -0.44 10.80
C SER A 103 -5.16 0.42 11.23
N ARG A 104 -4.21 -0.10 12.02
CA ARG A 104 -3.05 0.68 12.52
C ARG A 104 -1.73 -0.07 12.36
N VAL A 105 -0.70 0.64 11.94
CA VAL A 105 0.69 0.15 11.91
C VAL A 105 1.56 1.13 12.68
N ASN A 106 2.17 0.73 13.79
CA ASN A 106 3.07 1.55 14.60
C ASN A 106 4.46 0.91 14.66
N GLY A 107 5.47 1.52 14.04
CA GLY A 107 6.84 0.99 13.95
C GLY A 107 6.99 -0.34 13.16
N GLY A 108 5.89 -0.98 12.76
CA GLY A 108 5.88 -2.26 12.06
C GLY A 108 6.06 -2.16 10.55
N LYS A 109 6.14 -3.33 9.90
CA LYS A 109 6.25 -3.46 8.44
C LYS A 109 5.09 -4.26 7.85
N VAL A 110 4.38 -3.67 6.89
CA VAL A 110 3.32 -4.35 6.13
C VAL A 110 3.77 -4.47 4.68
N ARG A 111 4.11 -5.67 4.24
CA ARG A 111 4.46 -5.96 2.85
C ARG A 111 3.31 -6.64 2.12
N ILE A 112 2.92 -6.08 0.98
CA ILE A 112 1.96 -6.70 0.06
C ILE A 112 2.68 -6.92 -1.27
N SER A 113 2.74 -8.14 -1.76
CA SER A 113 3.46 -8.38 -3.04
C SER A 113 2.58 -8.06 -4.24
N SER A 114 1.32 -8.51 -4.25
CA SER A 114 0.39 -8.21 -5.34
C SER A 114 -1.04 -8.00 -4.84
N ALA A 115 -1.72 -6.99 -5.39
CA ALA A 115 -3.16 -6.78 -5.29
C ALA A 115 -3.78 -6.79 -6.69
N ASN A 116 -4.33 -7.93 -7.10
CA ASN A 116 -4.97 -8.14 -8.40
C ASN A 116 -6.50 -8.13 -8.26
N GLY A 117 -7.17 -7.07 -8.70
CA GLY A 117 -8.61 -6.84 -8.47
C GLY A 117 -9.04 -6.71 -6.99
N GLY A 118 -8.13 -6.96 -6.04
CA GLY A 118 -8.38 -6.89 -4.61
C GLY A 118 -8.36 -5.47 -4.04
N LYS A 119 -8.90 -5.32 -2.83
CA LYS A 119 -8.93 -4.05 -2.07
C LYS A 119 -8.03 -4.12 -0.85
N VAL A 120 -7.14 -3.15 -0.68
CA VAL A 120 -6.25 -3.02 0.47
C VAL A 120 -6.36 -1.63 1.13
N PRO A 121 -7.35 -1.42 2.02
CA PRO A 121 -7.36 -0.26 2.90
C PRO A 121 -6.41 -0.43 4.09
N ILE A 122 -5.60 0.60 4.32
CA ILE A 122 -4.75 0.81 5.49
C ILE A 122 -5.14 2.14 6.12
N SER A 123 -5.62 2.16 7.37
CA SER A 123 -6.13 3.42 7.95
C SER A 123 -5.00 4.32 8.41
N SER A 124 -4.07 3.84 9.24
CA SER A 124 -2.97 4.66 9.75
C SER A 124 -1.63 3.93 9.80
N VAL A 125 -0.56 4.65 9.48
CA VAL A 125 0.83 4.18 9.57
C VAL A 125 1.63 5.22 10.33
N ASN A 126 2.19 4.87 11.49
CA ASN A 126 3.05 5.72 12.30
C ASN A 126 4.44 5.08 12.37
N SER A 127 5.47 5.76 11.84
CA SER A 127 6.86 5.28 11.77
C SER A 127 7.04 3.91 11.10
N GLY A 128 6.01 3.41 10.42
CA GLY A 128 5.98 2.09 9.79
C GLY A 128 6.40 2.10 8.33
N LYS A 129 6.60 0.90 7.77
CA LYS A 129 6.94 0.71 6.34
C LYS A 129 5.85 -0.09 5.63
N VAL A 130 5.35 0.45 4.52
CA VAL A 130 4.35 -0.21 3.66
C VAL A 130 4.85 -0.37 2.23
N PRO A 131 5.67 -1.41 1.94
CA PRO A 131 6.01 -1.79 0.58
C PRO A 131 4.90 -2.62 -0.09
N ILE A 132 4.50 -2.16 -1.28
CA ILE A 132 3.57 -2.82 -2.18
C ILE A 132 4.29 -3.05 -3.51
N SER A 133 4.43 -4.29 -3.98
CA SER A 133 5.15 -4.51 -5.24
C SER A 133 4.27 -4.21 -6.46
N SER A 134 3.05 -4.74 -6.53
CA SER A 134 2.16 -4.49 -7.67
C SER A 134 0.70 -4.29 -7.27
N VAL A 135 0.03 -3.41 -8.01
CA VAL A 135 -1.43 -3.21 -7.97
C VAL A 135 -1.93 -3.35 -9.41
N ASN A 136 -2.62 -4.45 -9.72
CA ASN A 136 -3.16 -4.72 -11.06
C ASN A 136 -4.70 -4.72 -11.01
N GLY A 137 -5.36 -3.72 -11.58
CA GLY A 137 -6.83 -3.54 -11.47
C GLY A 137 -7.40 -3.40 -10.05
N GLY A 138 -6.58 -3.58 -9.01
CA GLY A 138 -6.94 -3.49 -7.61
C GLY A 138 -6.95 -2.07 -7.07
N LYS A 139 -7.34 -1.93 -5.80
CA LYS A 139 -7.38 -0.64 -5.09
C LYS A 139 -6.59 -0.70 -3.79
N VAL A 140 -5.60 0.17 -3.65
CA VAL A 140 -4.90 0.41 -2.38
C VAL A 140 -5.31 1.77 -1.85
N ARG A 141 -5.67 1.84 -0.57
CA ARG A 141 -5.94 3.10 0.11
C ARG A 141 -5.12 3.18 1.39
N ILE A 142 -4.39 4.27 1.59
CA ILE A 142 -3.71 4.61 2.85
C ILE A 142 -4.33 5.93 3.32
N SER A 143 -5.02 5.94 4.46
CA SER A 143 -5.66 7.18 4.93
C SER A 143 -4.66 8.14 5.57
N SER A 144 -3.77 7.67 6.44
CA SER A 144 -2.71 8.51 7.00
C SER A 144 -1.36 7.77 7.12
N ALA A 145 -0.28 8.50 6.88
CA ALA A 145 1.09 8.04 7.15
C ALA A 145 1.90 9.14 7.84
N ASN A 146 2.35 8.94 9.07
CA ASN A 146 3.18 9.86 9.83
C ASN A 146 4.57 9.25 10.06
N GLY A 147 5.65 9.92 9.64
CA GLY A 147 7.03 9.46 9.79
C GLY A 147 7.39 8.15 9.05
N GLY A 148 6.44 7.57 8.31
CA GLY A 148 6.57 6.27 7.66
C GLY A 148 7.15 6.30 6.24
N LYS A 149 7.36 5.11 5.68
CA LYS A 149 7.73 4.94 4.27
C LYS A 149 6.66 4.14 3.54
N VAL A 150 6.04 4.75 2.54
CA VAL A 150 5.12 4.07 1.61
C VAL A 150 5.83 3.87 0.28
N ARG A 151 5.92 2.63 -0.20
CA ARG A 151 6.52 2.32 -1.49
C ARG A 151 5.56 1.49 -2.31
N THR A 152 5.28 1.89 -3.55
CA THR A 152 4.57 1.10 -4.54
C THR A 152 5.46 0.91 -5.76
N SER A 153 5.81 -0.32 -6.14
CA SER A 153 6.70 -0.51 -7.30
C SER A 153 5.94 -0.35 -8.62
N SER A 154 4.75 -0.93 -8.77
CA SER A 154 3.98 -0.81 -10.02
C SER A 154 2.48 -0.67 -9.76
N VAL A 155 1.83 0.20 -10.55
CA VAL A 155 0.37 0.33 -10.64
C VAL A 155 -0.03 0.13 -12.10
N ASN A 156 -0.71 -0.96 -12.43
CA ASN A 156 -1.20 -1.27 -13.77
C ASN A 156 -2.73 -1.32 -13.79
N GLY A 157 -3.40 -0.34 -14.41
CA GLY A 157 -4.88 -0.21 -14.43
C GLY A 157 -5.56 -0.06 -13.05
N GLY A 158 -4.80 -0.15 -11.95
CA GLY A 158 -5.30 -0.08 -10.59
C GLY A 158 -5.32 1.34 -10.02
N GLN A 159 -5.72 1.45 -8.75
CA GLN A 159 -5.80 2.73 -8.04
C GLN A 159 -4.99 2.69 -6.74
N VAL A 160 -4.19 3.72 -6.51
CA VAL A 160 -3.51 3.99 -5.24
C VAL A 160 -3.96 5.35 -4.72
N ARG A 161 -4.59 5.37 -3.55
CA ARG A 161 -4.98 6.60 -2.86
C ARG A 161 -4.24 6.74 -1.54
N ILE A 162 -3.60 7.88 -1.33
CA ILE A 162 -2.98 8.27 -0.07
C ILE A 162 -3.61 9.58 0.36
N SER A 163 -4.33 9.62 1.50
CA SER A 163 -5.05 10.85 1.87
C SER A 163 -4.11 11.87 2.52
N SER A 164 -3.37 11.50 3.57
CA SER A 164 -2.45 12.43 4.26
C SER A 164 -1.11 11.77 4.56
N VAL A 165 -0.01 12.48 4.33
CA VAL A 165 1.33 12.07 4.73
C VAL A 165 2.04 13.21 5.44
N LYS A 166 2.54 12.98 6.65
CA LYS A 166 3.34 13.93 7.44
C LYS A 166 4.71 13.33 7.70
N GLY A 167 5.78 13.96 7.21
CA GLY A 167 7.13 13.41 7.25
C GLY A 167 7.30 12.11 6.46
N GLY A 168 8.55 11.65 6.36
CA GLY A 168 8.87 10.37 5.73
C GLY A 168 8.93 10.41 4.19
N LYS A 169 8.61 9.29 3.53
CA LYS A 169 8.79 9.13 2.07
C LYS A 169 7.64 8.38 1.40
N VAL A 170 7.24 8.86 0.23
CA VAL A 170 6.34 8.16 -0.69
C VAL A 170 7.10 7.89 -2.00
N CYS A 171 7.26 6.63 -2.36
CA CYS A 171 7.93 6.24 -3.60
C CYS A 171 7.00 5.40 -4.48
N ILE A 172 6.77 5.83 -5.72
CA ILE A 172 6.02 5.08 -6.73
C ILE A 172 6.92 4.88 -7.93
N SER A 173 7.24 3.64 -8.30
CA SER A 173 8.22 3.44 -9.39
C SER A 173 7.57 3.57 -10.76
N ARG A 174 6.47 2.84 -11.03
CA ARG A 174 5.80 2.87 -12.33
C ARG A 174 4.29 2.99 -12.18
N VAL A 175 3.67 3.81 -13.02
CA VAL A 175 2.21 3.90 -13.20
C VAL A 175 1.91 3.67 -14.68
N ASN A 176 1.19 2.61 -15.01
CA ASN A 176 0.76 2.27 -16.37
C ASN A 176 -0.78 2.21 -16.43
N GLY A 177 -1.45 3.16 -17.08
CA GLY A 177 -2.92 3.23 -17.17
C GLY A 177 -3.68 3.39 -15.84
N GLY A 178 -2.99 3.36 -14.70
CA GLY A 178 -3.57 3.45 -13.36
C GLY A 178 -3.76 4.87 -12.85
N LYS A 179 -4.42 4.99 -11.69
CA LYS A 179 -4.63 6.28 -10.99
C LYS A 179 -3.89 6.30 -9.65
N VAL A 180 -3.08 7.33 -9.44
CA VAL A 180 -2.45 7.65 -8.17
C VAL A 180 -3.00 8.98 -7.67
N ARG A 181 -3.55 9.00 -6.45
CA ARG A 181 -4.01 10.23 -5.80
C ARG A 181 -3.35 10.38 -4.43
N ILE A 182 -2.66 11.49 -4.22
CA ILE A 182 -2.11 11.90 -2.94
C ILE A 182 -2.81 13.21 -2.55
N SER A 183 -3.55 13.26 -1.43
CA SER A 183 -4.37 14.44 -1.14
C SER A 183 -3.58 15.53 -0.42
N SER A 184 -2.80 15.18 0.60
CA SER A 184 -1.94 16.13 1.30
C SER A 184 -0.60 15.49 1.66
N VAL A 185 0.49 16.23 1.46
CA VAL A 185 1.82 15.88 1.97
C VAL A 185 2.41 17.06 2.73
N ASN A 186 2.96 16.81 3.92
CA ASN A 186 3.65 17.81 4.74
C ASN A 186 5.07 17.34 5.10
N GLY A 187 6.11 18.03 4.62
CA GLY A 187 7.52 17.70 4.90
C GLY A 187 7.96 16.35 4.34
N VAL A 188 7.40 15.93 3.19
CA VAL A 188 7.59 14.58 2.64
C VAL A 188 8.43 14.61 1.36
N GLN A 189 9.23 13.57 1.16
CA GLN A 189 9.79 13.29 -0.16
C GLN A 189 8.88 12.36 -0.97
N VAL A 190 8.23 12.90 -2.01
CA VAL A 190 7.46 12.13 -2.99
C VAL A 190 8.33 11.89 -4.22
N ARG A 191 8.52 10.63 -4.60
CA ARG A 191 9.22 10.24 -5.83
C ARG A 191 8.32 9.38 -6.70
N ILE A 192 8.16 9.78 -7.95
CA ILE A 192 7.48 9.01 -8.99
C ILE A 192 8.46 8.81 -10.14
N SER A 193 8.83 7.57 -10.47
CA SER A 193 9.84 7.37 -11.53
C SER A 193 9.24 7.50 -12.92
N SER A 194 8.18 6.77 -13.25
CA SER A 194 7.52 6.90 -14.56
C SER A 194 6.00 6.81 -14.51
N VAL A 195 5.36 7.55 -15.41
CA VAL A 195 3.91 7.52 -15.66
C VAL A 195 3.69 7.30 -17.16
N LYS A 196 3.01 6.21 -17.55
CA LYS A 196 2.61 5.88 -18.93
C LYS A 196 1.09 5.74 -19.00
N GLY A 197 0.39 6.60 -19.74
CA GLY A 197 -1.08 6.51 -19.90
C GLY A 197 -1.91 6.67 -18.61
N GLY A 198 -1.28 6.92 -17.46
CA GLY A 198 -1.92 6.97 -16.15
C GLY A 198 -2.20 8.40 -15.66
N LYS A 199 -2.91 8.51 -14.53
CA LYS A 199 -3.19 9.80 -13.88
C LYS A 199 -2.54 9.86 -12.51
N VAL A 200 -1.77 10.91 -12.25
CA VAL A 200 -1.19 11.22 -10.94
C VAL A 200 -1.72 12.57 -10.48
N CYS A 201 -2.39 12.60 -9.33
CA CYS A 201 -2.89 13.83 -8.72
C CYS A 201 -2.30 14.00 -7.33
N ILE A 202 -1.69 15.15 -7.06
CA ILE A 202 -1.24 15.58 -5.74
C ILE A 202 -1.97 16.88 -5.40
N SER A 203 -2.86 16.89 -4.40
CA SER A 203 -3.69 18.08 -4.17
C SER A 203 -2.96 19.19 -3.40
N ARG A 204 -2.27 18.87 -2.31
CA ARG A 204 -1.53 19.86 -1.51
C ARG A 204 -0.15 19.33 -1.15
N VAL A 205 0.87 20.17 -1.33
CA VAL A 205 2.25 19.95 -0.90
C VAL A 205 2.64 21.09 0.02
N ASN A 206 2.93 20.80 1.29
CA ASN A 206 3.47 21.76 2.25
C ASN A 206 4.86 21.30 2.70
N GLY A 207 5.94 21.92 2.27
CA GLY A 207 7.28 21.41 2.58
C GLY A 207 7.68 20.19 1.76
N GLY A 208 8.99 19.91 1.75
CA GLY A 208 9.55 18.69 1.16
C GLY A 208 9.84 18.76 -0.34
N LYS A 209 9.90 17.60 -0.99
CA LYS A 209 10.36 17.46 -2.39
C LYS A 209 9.47 16.49 -3.16
N VAL A 210 8.86 16.95 -4.25
CA VAL A 210 8.18 16.10 -5.24
C VAL A 210 9.06 15.96 -6.47
N ARG A 211 9.39 14.72 -6.85
CA ARG A 211 10.17 14.43 -8.06
C ARG A 211 9.44 13.44 -8.94
N ILE A 212 9.22 13.82 -10.19
CA ILE A 212 8.65 12.96 -11.23
C ILE A 212 9.70 12.84 -12.35
N SER A 213 10.12 11.63 -12.70
CA SER A 213 11.25 11.48 -13.64
C SER A 213 10.80 11.46 -15.09
N SER A 214 9.72 10.74 -15.43
CA SER A 214 9.17 10.75 -16.78
C SER A 214 7.65 10.61 -16.79
N VAL A 215 7.01 11.31 -17.73
CA VAL A 215 5.58 11.19 -18.05
C VAL A 215 5.47 10.94 -19.55
N ASN A 216 4.72 9.92 -19.97
CA ASN A 216 4.46 9.57 -21.36
C ASN A 216 2.96 9.33 -21.56
N GLY A 217 2.25 10.22 -22.26
CA GLY A 217 0.81 10.09 -22.55
C GLY A 217 -0.10 10.03 -21.31
N GLY A 218 0.38 10.51 -20.16
CA GLY A 218 -0.34 10.51 -18.88
C GLY A 218 -0.57 11.92 -18.32
N GLN A 219 -1.42 12.04 -17.31
CA GLN A 219 -1.74 13.32 -16.67
C GLN A 219 -1.08 13.42 -15.30
N VAL A 220 -0.45 14.56 -15.03
CA VAL A 220 0.08 14.89 -13.70
C VAL A 220 -0.48 16.24 -13.26
N ARG A 221 -1.21 16.24 -12.14
CA ARG A 221 -1.75 17.46 -11.53
C ARG A 221 -1.22 17.66 -10.13
N ILE A 222 -0.70 18.85 -9.85
CA ILE A 222 -0.26 19.29 -8.52
C ILE A 222 -0.99 20.59 -8.19
N SER A 223 -2.01 20.55 -7.32
CA SER A 223 -2.93 21.69 -7.20
C SER A 223 -2.43 22.86 -6.35
N SER A 224 -1.59 22.62 -5.35
CA SER A 224 -1.04 23.70 -4.51
C SER A 224 0.29 23.28 -3.88
N VAL A 225 1.26 24.19 -3.89
CA VAL A 225 2.58 23.99 -3.29
C VAL A 225 2.94 25.18 -2.41
N ASN A 226 3.16 24.90 -1.12
CA ASN A 226 3.68 25.84 -0.14
C ASN A 226 5.01 25.29 0.41
N GLY A 227 6.09 26.08 0.39
CA GLY A 227 7.37 25.74 1.04
C GLY A 227 8.13 24.50 0.56
N GLY A 228 8.02 24.04 -0.70
CA GLY A 228 8.68 22.82 -1.20
C GLY A 228 9.22 22.91 -2.62
N LYS A 229 9.96 21.89 -3.08
CA LYS A 229 10.47 21.82 -4.47
C LYS A 229 9.73 20.78 -5.28
N VAL A 230 9.29 21.15 -6.49
CA VAL A 230 8.66 20.24 -7.45
C VAL A 230 9.51 20.16 -8.71
N ARG A 231 9.99 18.96 -9.05
CA ARG A 231 10.79 18.75 -10.25
C ARG A 231 10.19 17.65 -11.12
N ILE A 232 10.00 17.97 -12.40
CA ILE A 232 9.53 17.04 -13.42
C ILE A 232 10.57 17.01 -14.54
N ARG A 233 11.23 15.87 -14.73
CA ARG A 233 12.41 15.81 -15.61
C ARG A 233 12.10 15.70 -17.08
N ARG A 234 11.13 14.87 -17.47
CA ARG A 234 10.79 14.65 -18.88
C ARG A 234 9.28 14.47 -19.03
N VAL A 235 8.69 15.19 -19.97
CA VAL A 235 7.30 15.01 -20.39
C VAL A 235 7.32 14.70 -21.88
N LEU A 236 6.76 13.55 -22.24
CA LEU A 236 6.61 13.06 -23.61
C LEU A 236 5.11 13.01 -23.94
N THR A 237 4.74 13.72 -24.98
CA THR A 237 3.40 13.78 -25.57
C THR A 237 3.48 12.95 -26.85
N VAL A 238 2.64 11.93 -27.04
CA VAL A 238 2.71 11.07 -28.24
C VAL A 238 1.47 11.31 -29.11
N GLY A 239 1.65 11.89 -30.30
CA GLY A 239 0.61 12.13 -31.31
C GLY A 239 -0.04 13.52 -31.25
N LYS A 240 -0.59 13.95 -32.41
CA LYS A 240 -1.15 15.30 -32.69
C LYS A 240 -2.18 15.85 -31.68
N CYS A 241 -2.64 15.09 -30.69
CA CYS A 241 -3.61 15.52 -29.67
C CYS A 241 -3.54 14.71 -28.34
N ALA A 242 -2.38 14.27 -27.85
CA ALA A 242 -2.31 13.52 -26.59
C ALA A 242 -1.77 14.33 -25.41
N SER A 243 -2.50 15.38 -25.01
CA SER A 243 -2.14 16.34 -23.96
C SER A 243 -1.61 15.69 -22.68
N ALA A 244 -0.28 15.64 -22.53
CA ALA A 244 0.36 15.47 -21.24
C ALA A 244 0.11 16.76 -20.44
N VAL A 245 -1.07 16.87 -19.84
CA VAL A 245 -1.48 18.06 -19.12
C VAL A 245 -0.72 18.11 -17.80
N LEU A 246 0.18 19.08 -17.69
CA LEU A 246 0.79 19.48 -16.44
C LEU A 246 0.03 20.68 -15.88
N MET A 247 -0.72 20.46 -14.80
CA MET A 247 -1.36 21.56 -14.07
C MET A 247 -0.68 21.71 -12.72
N VAL A 248 0.05 22.80 -12.55
CA VAL A 248 0.57 23.25 -11.25
C VAL A 248 -0.25 24.48 -10.84
N GLY A 249 -0.99 24.39 -9.74
CA GLY A 249 -1.79 25.51 -9.23
C GLY A 249 -0.95 26.48 -8.38
N LYS A 250 -1.61 27.26 -7.50
CA LYS A 250 -1.00 28.32 -6.69
C LYS A 250 0.29 27.86 -5.99
N CYS A 251 1.42 28.48 -6.34
CA CYS A 251 2.74 28.25 -5.78
C CYS A 251 3.18 29.52 -5.02
N ALA A 252 3.26 29.46 -3.70
CA ALA A 252 3.65 30.64 -2.90
C ALA A 252 5.18 30.81 -2.79
N SER A 253 5.97 29.73 -2.96
CA SER A 253 7.45 29.78 -2.84
C SER A 253 8.16 28.56 -3.47
N ALA A 254 7.55 27.92 -4.48
CA ALA A 254 8.04 26.65 -5.01
C ALA A 254 8.86 26.82 -6.30
N VAL A 255 10.08 26.26 -6.34
CA VAL A 255 10.84 26.15 -7.60
C VAL A 255 10.26 25.00 -8.42
N LEU A 256 9.64 25.35 -9.55
CA LEU A 256 9.21 24.41 -10.58
C LEU A 256 10.31 24.30 -11.63
N THR A 257 10.85 23.10 -11.83
CA THR A 257 11.73 22.82 -12.98
C THR A 257 11.08 21.74 -13.83
N VAL A 258 10.63 22.14 -15.02
CA VAL A 258 10.18 21.24 -16.09
C VAL A 258 11.35 21.08 -17.07
N GLY A 259 11.84 19.85 -17.28
CA GLY A 259 12.86 19.60 -18.31
C GLY A 259 12.26 19.61 -19.72
N LYS A 260 13.09 19.97 -20.71
CA LYS A 260 12.71 20.15 -22.13
C LYS A 260 11.77 19.05 -22.64
N CYS A 261 10.69 19.46 -23.32
CA CYS A 261 9.98 18.58 -24.26
C CYS A 261 10.95 18.30 -25.41
N PRO A 262 11.23 17.03 -25.78
CA PRO A 262 11.93 16.77 -27.03
C PRO A 262 10.98 17.19 -28.16
N SER A 263 11.31 18.31 -28.79
CA SER A 263 10.81 18.71 -30.10
C SER A 263 11.45 17.76 -31.12
N SER A 264 10.80 16.65 -31.41
CA SER A 264 11.14 15.80 -32.55
C SER A 264 9.90 14.98 -32.88
N ASP A 265 9.06 15.57 -33.74
CA ASP A 265 8.32 14.95 -34.84
C ASP A 265 7.07 15.82 -35.12
N CYS A 266 7.28 16.84 -35.96
CA CYS A 266 6.22 17.53 -36.70
C CYS A 266 5.68 16.60 -37.79
#